data_AF-A0A2D0L3E7-F1
#
_entry.id   AF-A0A2D0L3E7-F1
#
_cell.length_a   1.000
_cell.length_b   1.000
_cell.length_c   1.000
_cell.angle_alpha   90.00
_cell.angle_beta   90.00
_cell.angle_gamma   90.00
#
_symmetry.space_group_name_H-M   'P 1'
#
loop_
_entity.id
_entity.type
_entity.pdbx_description
1 polymer ?
#
loop_
_entity_poly.entity_id
_entity_poly.type
_entity_poly.pdbx_seq_one_letter_code
_entity_poly.pdbx_strand_id
1 'polypeptide(L)'
;MLELKQVTPQSPLWNAFLHLYGEYFQRHWPDVFTDQSEEAIAKENHATLEQRIQQGDRGLFLLLNAGQLAGLANVYLEREEKVTLNIAEFYIRDEYQRQKLGYGLWHAMLQWGRRHGATSVHLETDAGKNANFFWQSHGLSSHQVEERMHYNGSIPPLKILWIRHGKIIPLDHLDYCPADSLITLDATSIKQAEAIGKRILKALPWQDIYTSPQRRAFETAKALSSAYQSCAIHEADALREFFPEELIGMKLADIPHRYGKDYAYRLLHTPLDSPFKDSEQVIDAADRIHRFVMQIGDELSMSSMRIMISHQNLHNIFLAHLMASNLNLSGRLHLNNLHGSTFLYSPYTKQFDIENVNIPL
;
A
#
# COMPACT_ATOMS: atom_id res chain seq x y z
N MET A 1 3.39 -7.89 16.38
CA MET A 1 2.78 -7.60 15.06
C MET A 1 1.98 -6.32 15.20
N LEU A 2 2.17 -5.36 14.30
CA LEU A 2 1.47 -4.08 14.34
C LEU A 2 0.12 -4.24 13.63
N GLU A 3 -0.96 -3.83 14.26
CA GLU A 3 -2.31 -3.93 13.70
C GLU A 3 -3.03 -2.59 13.82
N LEU A 4 -3.82 -2.28 12.80
CA LEU A 4 -4.63 -1.09 12.73
C LEU A 4 -6.08 -1.50 12.50
N LYS A 5 -7.00 -0.98 13.31
CA LYS A 5 -8.43 -1.28 13.23
C LYS A 5 -9.21 0.02 13.16
N GLN A 6 -10.10 0.12 12.18
CA GLN A 6 -11.16 1.13 12.24
C GLN A 6 -12.22 0.65 13.24
N VAL A 7 -12.68 1.55 14.11
CA VAL A 7 -13.57 1.22 15.22
C VAL A 7 -14.90 1.96 15.04
N THR A 8 -16.00 1.27 15.35
CA THR A 8 -17.35 1.83 15.46
C THR A 8 -17.96 1.37 16.79
N PRO A 9 -19.10 1.93 17.24
CA PRO A 9 -19.75 1.48 18.48
C PRO A 9 -20.12 0.00 18.50
N GLN A 10 -20.28 -0.62 17.33
CA GLN A 10 -20.57 -2.05 17.17
C GLN A 10 -19.31 -2.93 17.13
N SER A 11 -18.12 -2.34 17.08
CA SER A 11 -16.86 -3.07 17.04
C SER A 11 -16.57 -3.72 18.40
N PRO A 12 -16.01 -4.96 18.45
CA PRO A 12 -15.56 -5.56 19.70
C PRO A 12 -14.44 -4.76 20.39
N LEU A 13 -13.77 -3.85 19.65
CA LEU A 13 -12.72 -2.99 20.16
C LEU A 13 -13.22 -1.61 20.63
N TRP A 14 -14.54 -1.39 20.66
CA TRP A 14 -15.12 -0.10 21.06
C TRP A 14 -14.72 0.33 22.46
N ASN A 15 -14.87 -0.56 23.45
CA ASN A 15 -14.49 -0.27 24.84
C ASN A 15 -12.98 -0.04 24.99
N ALA A 16 -12.16 -0.74 24.21
CA ALA A 16 -10.72 -0.55 24.21
C ALA A 16 -10.33 0.83 23.63
N PHE A 17 -11.03 1.27 22.58
CA PHE A 17 -10.89 2.63 22.05
C PHE A 17 -11.29 3.68 23.09
N LEU A 18 -12.46 3.52 23.73
CA LEU A 18 -12.94 4.46 24.75
C LEU A 18 -12.01 4.55 25.98
N HIS A 19 -11.45 3.43 26.42
CA HIS A 19 -10.45 3.43 27.48
C HIS A 19 -9.23 4.27 27.11
N LEU A 20 -8.66 4.04 25.92
CA LEU A 20 -7.49 4.80 25.45
C LEU A 20 -7.83 6.28 25.19
N TYR A 21 -9.08 6.58 24.82
CA TYR A 21 -9.61 7.93 24.66
C TYR A 21 -9.69 8.66 26.01
N GLY A 22 -10.19 7.99 27.06
CA GLY A 22 -10.18 8.50 28.43
C GLY A 22 -8.76 8.75 28.95
N GLU A 23 -7.84 7.80 28.73
CA GLU A 23 -6.41 7.93 29.06
C GLU A 23 -5.78 9.18 28.41
N TYR A 24 -6.07 9.42 27.12
CA TYR A 24 -5.60 10.61 26.41
C TYR A 24 -6.02 11.93 27.09
N PHE A 25 -7.31 12.07 27.43
CA PHE A 25 -7.80 13.30 28.07
C PHE A 25 -7.26 13.48 29.48
N GLN A 26 -7.22 12.41 30.28
CA GLN A 26 -6.70 12.50 31.63
C GLN A 26 -5.24 12.98 31.65
N ARG A 27 -4.43 12.53 30.69
CA ARG A 27 -3.01 12.91 30.60
C ARG A 27 -2.77 14.28 30.02
N HIS A 28 -3.53 14.67 29.00
CA HIS A 28 -3.25 15.87 28.20
C HIS A 28 -4.13 17.06 28.55
N TRP A 29 -5.26 16.84 29.23
CA TRP A 29 -6.22 17.85 29.64
C TRP A 29 -6.67 17.68 31.10
N PRO A 30 -5.72 17.52 32.05
CA PRO A 30 -6.05 17.23 33.45
C PRO A 30 -6.91 18.33 34.08
N ASP A 31 -6.69 19.58 33.71
CA ASP A 31 -7.44 20.73 34.26
C ASP A 31 -8.91 20.72 33.83
N VAL A 32 -9.22 20.21 32.64
CA VAL A 32 -10.59 20.10 32.11
C VAL A 32 -11.34 18.93 32.74
N PHE A 33 -10.64 17.82 32.99
CA PHE A 33 -11.22 16.59 33.55
C PHE A 33 -10.78 16.35 35.00
N THR A 34 -10.56 17.43 35.75
CA THR A 34 -10.10 17.37 37.14
C THR A 34 -10.99 16.42 37.95
N ASP A 35 -10.36 15.51 38.70
CA ASP A 35 -11.01 14.50 39.55
C ASP A 35 -11.87 13.43 38.85
N GLN A 36 -11.91 13.38 37.50
CA GLN A 36 -12.55 12.28 36.79
C GLN A 36 -11.60 11.09 36.58
N SER A 37 -12.11 9.87 36.78
CA SER A 37 -11.41 8.65 36.38
C SER A 37 -11.45 8.50 34.86
N GLU A 38 -10.48 7.77 34.27
CA GLU A 38 -10.49 7.43 32.83
C GLU A 38 -11.82 6.80 32.40
N GLU A 39 -12.39 5.93 33.24
CA GLU A 39 -13.69 5.30 33.01
C GLU A 39 -14.85 6.30 32.99
N ALA A 40 -14.82 7.31 33.85
CA ALA A 40 -15.83 8.37 33.88
C ALA A 40 -15.76 9.22 32.61
N ILE A 41 -14.55 9.64 32.21
CA ILE A 41 -14.32 10.40 30.97
C ILE A 41 -14.78 9.59 29.76
N ALA A 42 -14.40 8.31 29.69
CA ALA A 42 -14.78 7.40 28.61
C ALA A 42 -16.30 7.24 28.51
N LYS A 43 -16.99 7.10 29.65
CA LYS A 43 -18.45 6.98 29.73
C LYS A 43 -19.17 8.26 29.33
N GLU A 44 -18.68 9.42 29.77
CA GLU A 44 -19.24 10.73 29.41
C GLU A 44 -19.13 10.98 27.90
N ASN A 45 -17.97 10.65 27.33
CA ASN A 45 -17.72 10.85 25.90
C ASN A 45 -18.35 9.80 25.00
N HIS A 46 -18.78 8.64 25.53
CA HIS A 46 -19.36 7.54 24.75
C HIS A 46 -20.55 8.01 23.90
N ALA A 47 -21.56 8.63 24.53
CA ALA A 47 -22.78 9.04 23.84
C ALA A 47 -22.49 10.11 22.76
N THR A 48 -21.60 11.05 23.08
CA THR A 48 -21.16 12.10 22.15
C THR A 48 -20.43 11.52 20.93
N LEU A 49 -19.50 10.58 21.14
CA LEU A 49 -18.79 9.94 20.03
C LEU A 49 -19.72 9.08 19.18
N GLU A 50 -20.62 8.32 19.81
CA GLU A 50 -21.62 7.53 19.09
C GLU A 50 -22.51 8.42 18.21
N GLN A 51 -23.02 9.52 18.76
CA GLN A 51 -23.81 10.49 18.00
C GLN A 51 -23.01 11.07 16.82
N ARG A 52 -21.75 11.47 17.05
CA ARG A 52 -20.88 12.03 15.98
C ARG A 52 -20.58 11.01 14.88
N ILE A 53 -20.45 9.73 15.21
CA ILE A 53 -20.27 8.67 14.19
C ILE A 53 -21.57 8.47 13.40
N GLN A 54 -22.72 8.50 14.05
CA GLN A 54 -24.03 8.37 13.40
C GLN A 54 -24.33 9.54 12.46
N GLN A 55 -23.82 10.74 12.77
CA GLN A 55 -23.89 11.91 11.88
C GLN A 55 -23.08 11.74 10.59
N GLY A 56 -22.21 10.72 10.51
CA GLY A 56 -21.38 10.43 9.35
C GLY A 56 -20.04 11.16 9.38
N ASP A 57 -19.22 10.93 8.35
CA ASP A 57 -17.97 11.66 8.10
C ASP A 57 -16.94 11.63 9.25
N ARG A 58 -17.04 10.69 10.19
CA ARG A 58 -16.07 10.49 11.28
C ARG A 58 -15.41 9.11 11.20
N GLY A 59 -14.09 9.09 11.34
CA GLY A 59 -13.26 7.89 11.34
C GLY A 59 -12.55 7.72 12.67
N LEU A 60 -12.71 6.56 13.31
CA LEU A 60 -12.02 6.22 14.55
C LEU A 60 -11.06 5.06 14.31
N PHE A 61 -9.84 5.19 14.81
CA PHE A 61 -8.77 4.23 14.60
C PHE A 61 -8.15 3.82 15.91
N LEU A 62 -7.89 2.52 16.04
CA LEU A 62 -7.14 1.94 17.14
C LEU A 62 -5.91 1.23 16.58
N LEU A 63 -4.75 1.57 17.14
CA LEU A 63 -3.48 0.94 16.82
C LEU A 63 -3.11 -0.03 17.94
N LEU A 64 -2.81 -1.27 17.56
CA LEU A 64 -2.37 -2.32 18.44
C LEU A 64 -0.93 -2.73 18.11
N ASN A 65 -0.09 -2.91 19.11
CA ASN A 65 1.24 -3.47 18.96
C ASN A 65 1.33 -4.80 19.72
N ALA A 66 1.46 -5.91 18.98
CA ALA A 66 1.44 -7.27 19.53
C ALA A 66 0.19 -7.52 20.43
N GLY A 67 -0.97 -7.06 19.97
CA GLY A 67 -2.24 -7.17 20.68
C GLY A 67 -2.47 -6.15 21.81
N GLN A 68 -1.47 -5.35 22.16
CA GLN A 68 -1.59 -4.32 23.19
C GLN A 68 -2.00 -2.98 22.59
N LEU A 69 -2.77 -2.18 23.32
CA LEU A 69 -3.18 -0.83 22.91
C LEU A 69 -1.96 0.08 22.79
N ALA A 70 -1.74 0.64 21.60
CA ALA A 70 -0.56 1.46 21.31
C ALA A 70 -0.91 2.91 20.95
N GLY A 71 -2.08 3.15 20.37
CA GLY A 71 -2.50 4.49 19.99
C GLY A 71 -3.92 4.56 19.45
N LEU A 72 -4.44 5.77 19.34
CA LEU A 72 -5.74 6.04 18.73
C LEU A 72 -5.69 7.27 17.85
N ALA A 73 -6.67 7.35 16.95
CA ALA A 73 -7.01 8.59 16.28
C ALA A 73 -8.52 8.74 16.10
N ASN A 74 -8.97 9.99 16.11
CA ASN A 74 -10.32 10.40 15.77
C ASN A 74 -10.23 11.54 14.76
N VAL A 75 -10.81 11.32 13.59
CA VAL A 75 -10.79 12.26 12.48
C VAL A 75 -12.20 12.49 11.96
N TYR A 76 -12.43 13.63 11.34
CA TYR A 76 -13.68 13.91 10.66
C TYR A 76 -13.46 14.65 9.34
N LEU A 77 -14.47 14.64 8.48
CA LEU A 77 -14.44 15.34 7.21
C LEU A 77 -15.24 16.63 7.32
N GLU A 78 -14.68 17.67 6.74
CA GLU A 78 -15.34 18.94 6.49
C GLU A 78 -15.49 19.08 4.98
N ARG A 79 -16.73 19.22 4.52
CA ARG A 79 -17.10 19.21 3.10
C ARG A 79 -17.59 20.59 2.68
N GLU A 80 -16.65 21.53 2.61
CA GLU A 80 -16.90 22.86 2.03
C GLU A 80 -16.48 22.85 0.54
N GLU A 81 -15.78 23.88 0.07
CA GLU A 81 -15.26 23.96 -1.31
C GLU A 81 -14.31 22.80 -1.67
N LYS A 82 -13.57 22.31 -0.67
CA LYS A 82 -12.72 21.12 -0.75
C LYS A 82 -13.01 20.22 0.44
N VAL A 83 -12.86 18.91 0.27
CA VAL A 83 -13.01 17.96 1.39
C VAL A 83 -11.71 17.95 2.20
N THR A 84 -11.80 18.39 3.46
CA THR A 84 -10.68 18.44 4.40
C THR A 84 -10.83 17.35 5.46
N LEU A 85 -9.75 16.59 5.67
CA LEU A 85 -9.61 15.66 6.78
C LEU A 85 -9.13 16.44 8.01
N ASN A 86 -10.00 16.61 8.99
CA ASN A 86 -9.66 17.21 10.28
C ASN A 86 -9.25 16.12 11.28
N ILE A 87 -8.12 16.30 11.97
CA ILE A 87 -7.68 15.40 13.03
C ILE A 87 -8.04 16.02 14.38
N ALA A 88 -9.04 15.43 15.04
CA ALA A 88 -9.54 15.90 16.33
C ALA A 88 -8.67 15.39 17.48
N GLU A 89 -8.38 14.09 17.48
CA GLU A 89 -7.51 13.48 18.49
C GLU A 89 -6.51 12.52 17.83
N PHE A 90 -5.27 12.57 18.30
CA PHE A 90 -4.19 11.69 17.87
C PHE A 90 -3.27 11.39 19.05
N TYR A 91 -3.15 10.12 19.39
CA TYR A 91 -2.43 9.70 20.58
C TYR A 91 -1.65 8.41 20.34
N ILE A 92 -0.41 8.39 20.83
CA ILE A 92 0.46 7.21 20.92
C ILE A 92 0.95 7.14 22.35
N ARG A 93 0.74 6.00 23.02
CA ARG A 93 1.20 5.81 24.40
C ARG A 93 2.71 6.00 24.50
N ASP A 94 3.17 6.53 25.63
CA ASP A 94 4.54 6.99 25.83
C ASP A 94 5.58 5.88 25.60
N GLU A 95 5.29 4.65 26.02
CA GLU A 95 6.15 3.48 25.81
C GLU A 95 6.36 3.11 24.34
N TYR A 96 5.46 3.53 23.44
CA TYR A 96 5.57 3.30 21.99
C TYR A 96 5.99 4.52 21.20
N GLN A 97 6.14 5.69 21.84
CA GLN A 97 6.68 6.86 21.17
C GLN A 97 8.11 6.58 20.68
N ARG A 98 8.52 7.28 19.62
CA ARG A 98 9.81 7.11 18.93
C ARG A 98 10.02 5.76 18.24
N GLN A 99 9.09 4.82 18.34
CA GLN A 99 9.09 3.58 17.54
C GLN A 99 8.44 3.76 16.15
N LYS A 100 8.28 5.03 15.72
CA LYS A 100 7.65 5.45 14.46
C LYS A 100 6.17 5.00 14.27
N LEU A 101 5.52 4.44 15.30
CA LEU A 101 4.12 3.99 15.21
C LEU A 101 3.15 5.11 14.80
N GLY A 102 3.41 6.35 15.23
CA GLY A 102 2.65 7.53 14.81
C GLY A 102 2.63 7.74 13.30
N TYR A 103 3.70 7.39 12.57
CA TYR A 103 3.73 7.48 11.11
C TYR A 103 2.75 6.50 10.47
N GLY A 104 2.62 5.29 11.03
CA GLY A 104 1.67 4.29 10.57
C GLY A 104 0.23 4.77 10.75
N LEU A 105 -0.09 5.28 11.94
CA LEU A 105 -1.42 5.83 12.24
C LEU A 105 -1.74 7.08 11.41
N TRP A 106 -0.76 7.95 11.16
CA TRP A 106 -0.89 9.08 10.24
C TRP A 106 -1.31 8.62 8.85
N HIS A 107 -0.59 7.66 8.26
CA HIS A 107 -0.91 7.17 6.92
C HIS A 107 -2.27 6.48 6.84
N ALA A 108 -2.71 5.84 7.93
CA ALA A 108 -4.05 5.27 8.04
C ALA A 108 -5.15 6.32 7.91
N MET A 109 -5.05 7.39 8.69
CA MET A 109 -6.00 8.50 8.64
C MET A 109 -6.04 9.12 7.25
N LEU A 110 -4.87 9.37 6.65
CA LEU A 110 -4.80 9.89 5.28
C LEU A 110 -5.46 8.95 4.27
N GLN A 111 -5.22 7.64 4.39
CA GLN A 111 -5.81 6.65 3.50
C GLN A 111 -7.34 6.60 3.63
N TRP A 112 -7.85 6.68 4.85
CA TRP A 112 -9.28 6.82 5.08
C TRP A 112 -9.82 8.12 4.48
N GLY A 113 -9.14 9.25 4.69
CA GLY A 113 -9.51 10.53 4.09
C GLY A 113 -9.58 10.46 2.56
N ARG A 114 -8.55 9.91 1.91
CA ARG A 114 -8.51 9.69 0.45
C ARG A 114 -9.73 8.92 -0.04
N ARG A 115 -10.12 7.84 0.64
CA ARG A 115 -11.29 7.02 0.27
C ARG A 115 -12.61 7.79 0.34
N HIS A 116 -12.66 8.85 1.14
CA HIS A 116 -13.85 9.69 1.30
C HIS A 116 -13.75 11.03 0.56
N GLY A 117 -12.75 11.16 -0.33
CA GLY A 117 -12.56 12.31 -1.22
C GLY A 117 -11.75 13.44 -0.62
N ALA A 118 -11.14 13.27 0.56
CA ALA A 118 -10.33 14.32 1.17
C ALA A 118 -9.05 14.59 0.36
N THR A 119 -8.81 15.87 0.07
CA THR A 119 -7.63 16.35 -0.66
C THR A 119 -6.72 17.20 0.21
N SER A 120 -7.22 17.69 1.35
CA SER A 120 -6.47 18.44 2.35
C SER A 120 -6.59 17.82 3.73
N VAL A 121 -5.60 18.11 4.58
CA VAL A 121 -5.59 17.74 5.99
C VAL A 121 -5.39 18.98 6.85
N HIS A 122 -6.10 19.04 7.97
CA HIS A 122 -6.01 20.08 8.98
C HIS A 122 -5.96 19.47 10.38
N LEU A 123 -5.19 20.09 11.28
CA LEU A 123 -5.17 19.75 12.70
C LEU A 123 -4.68 20.93 13.54
N GLU A 124 -5.05 20.90 14.81
CA GLU A 124 -4.68 21.91 15.80
C GLU A 124 -3.97 21.27 16.99
N THR A 125 -2.96 21.95 17.54
CA THR A 125 -2.26 21.54 18.75
C THR A 125 -1.95 22.74 19.64
N ASP A 126 -1.56 22.50 20.89
CA ASP A 126 -1.02 23.58 21.73
C ASP A 126 0.37 24.03 21.22
N ALA A 127 0.63 25.33 21.32
CA ALA A 127 1.93 25.91 21.04
C ALA A 127 3.01 25.37 22.01
N GLY A 128 4.25 25.29 21.53
CA GLY A 128 5.42 24.92 22.35
C GLY A 128 5.51 23.44 22.77
N LYS A 129 4.58 22.56 22.37
CA LYS A 129 4.65 21.13 22.68
C LYS A 129 5.65 20.40 21.79
N ASN A 130 6.39 19.44 22.35
CA ASN A 130 7.32 18.58 21.59
C ASN A 130 6.63 17.79 20.47
N ALA A 131 5.34 17.48 20.61
CA ALA A 131 4.56 16.82 19.57
C ALA A 131 4.50 17.61 18.25
N ASN A 132 4.74 18.93 18.28
CA ASN A 132 4.75 19.77 17.09
C ASN A 132 5.85 19.39 16.08
N PHE A 133 6.98 18.84 16.54
CA PHE A 133 8.03 18.32 15.66
C PHE A 133 7.54 17.16 14.79
N PHE A 134 6.61 16.34 15.29
CA PHE A 134 6.01 15.24 14.52
C PHE A 134 5.20 15.80 13.34
N TRP A 135 4.33 16.78 13.57
CA TRP A 135 3.51 17.38 12.52
C TRP A 135 4.35 18.13 11.47
N GLN A 136 5.37 18.87 11.92
CA GLN A 136 6.31 19.54 11.02
C GLN A 136 7.08 18.54 10.14
N SER A 137 7.41 17.35 10.66
CA SER A 137 8.12 16.32 9.89
C SER A 137 7.33 15.77 8.71
N HIS A 138 6.00 15.98 8.68
CA HIS A 138 5.13 15.60 7.57
C HIS A 138 5.03 16.68 6.48
N GLY A 139 5.79 17.77 6.58
CA GLY A 139 5.79 18.84 5.58
C GLY A 139 4.52 19.69 5.59
N LEU A 140 3.77 19.68 6.69
CA LEU A 140 2.59 20.53 6.86
C LEU A 140 3.01 21.99 7.06
N SER A 141 2.27 22.91 6.45
CA SER A 141 2.42 24.35 6.72
C SER A 141 1.81 24.66 8.07
N SER A 142 2.54 25.39 8.92
CA SER A 142 2.09 25.72 10.27
C SER A 142 2.00 27.23 10.48
N HIS A 143 0.99 27.68 11.20
CA HIS A 143 0.92 29.04 11.73
C HIS A 143 0.36 29.02 13.15
N GLN A 144 0.72 30.01 13.95
CA GLN A 144 0.26 30.15 15.33
C GLN A 144 -0.90 31.15 15.38
N VAL A 145 -1.95 30.80 16.10
CA VAL A 145 -3.06 31.70 16.46
C VAL A 145 -3.24 31.58 17.97
N GLU A 146 -2.98 32.67 18.70
CA GLU A 146 -2.98 32.67 20.16
C GLU A 146 -2.06 31.58 20.74
N GLU A 147 -2.60 30.66 21.55
CA GLU A 147 -1.89 29.54 22.17
C GLU A 147 -1.95 28.24 21.35
N ARG A 148 -2.51 28.30 20.13
CA ARG A 148 -2.72 27.15 19.25
C ARG A 148 -1.81 27.21 18.02
N MET A 149 -1.34 26.04 17.60
CA MET A 149 -0.65 25.83 16.32
C MET A 149 -1.62 25.13 15.37
N HIS A 150 -1.84 25.73 14.21
CA HIS A 150 -2.64 25.16 13.13
C HIS A 150 -1.73 24.59 12.06
N TYR A 151 -1.96 23.33 11.66
CA TYR A 151 -1.24 22.70 10.56
C TYR A 151 -2.18 22.40 9.41
N ASN A 152 -1.75 22.74 8.20
CA ASN A 152 -2.50 22.53 6.98
C ASN A 152 -1.60 21.91 5.91
N GLY A 153 -2.15 21.03 5.08
CA GLY A 153 -1.42 20.47 3.95
C GLY A 153 -2.30 19.73 2.96
N SER A 154 -1.73 19.42 1.80
CA SER A 154 -2.35 18.50 0.83
C SER A 154 -2.21 17.06 1.32
N ILE A 155 -3.25 16.24 1.11
CA ILE A 155 -3.12 14.79 1.26
C ILE A 155 -2.40 14.27 0.01
N PRO A 156 -1.18 13.70 0.14
CA PRO A 156 -0.47 13.16 -1.02
C PRO A 156 -1.25 11.99 -1.62
N PRO A 157 -1.18 11.74 -2.94
CA PRO A 157 -1.84 10.58 -3.55
C PRO A 157 -1.29 9.26 -2.99
N LEU A 158 -2.06 8.17 -3.13
CA LEU A 158 -1.56 6.83 -2.80
C LEU A 158 -0.62 6.39 -3.92
N LYS A 159 0.58 5.92 -3.57
CA LYS A 159 1.53 5.39 -4.55
C LYS A 159 1.45 3.87 -4.62
N ILE A 160 1.48 3.32 -5.83
CA ILE A 160 1.65 1.89 -6.09
C ILE A 160 2.99 1.73 -6.81
N LEU A 161 3.98 1.15 -6.12
CA LEU A 161 5.28 0.83 -6.67
C LEU A 161 5.28 -0.61 -7.17
N TRP A 162 5.33 -0.78 -8.49
CA TRP A 162 5.54 -2.07 -9.13
C TRP A 162 7.03 -2.29 -9.37
N ILE A 163 7.57 -3.42 -8.92
CA ILE A 163 8.96 -3.81 -9.13
C ILE A 163 8.98 -5.11 -9.93
N ARG A 164 9.79 -5.17 -11.00
CA ARG A 164 10.05 -6.46 -11.66
C ARG A 164 11.02 -7.29 -10.83
N HIS A 165 10.77 -8.59 -10.75
CA HIS A 165 11.72 -9.54 -10.17
C HIS A 165 13.15 -9.39 -10.72
N GLY A 166 14.12 -9.91 -9.97
CA GLY A 166 15.53 -9.91 -10.36
C GLY A 166 15.83 -10.73 -11.60
N LYS A 167 17.04 -10.57 -12.14
CA LYS A 167 17.52 -11.41 -13.25
C LYS A 167 17.54 -12.87 -12.78
N ILE A 168 17.10 -13.77 -13.65
CA ILE A 168 17.14 -15.22 -13.42
C ILE A 168 18.44 -15.82 -13.93
N ILE A 169 18.77 -17.03 -13.48
CA ILE A 169 19.90 -17.78 -14.05
C ILE A 169 19.66 -18.12 -15.53
N PRO A 170 20.71 -18.24 -16.37
CA PRO A 170 20.56 -18.67 -17.76
C PRO A 170 19.91 -20.07 -17.87
N LEU A 171 18.98 -20.21 -18.81
CA LEU A 171 18.21 -21.45 -19.03
C LEU A 171 18.58 -22.13 -20.37
N ASP A 172 19.69 -21.72 -21.00
CA ASP A 172 20.11 -22.16 -22.34
C ASP A 172 20.39 -23.68 -22.45
N HIS A 173 20.52 -24.35 -21.31
CA HIS A 173 20.73 -25.79 -21.22
C HIS A 173 19.44 -26.61 -21.37
N LEU A 174 18.27 -25.97 -21.38
CA LEU A 174 16.96 -26.62 -21.51
C LEU A 174 16.49 -26.59 -22.97
N ASP A 175 16.00 -27.73 -23.46
CA ASP A 175 15.38 -27.86 -24.78
C ASP A 175 13.84 -27.81 -24.71
N TYR A 176 13.28 -27.44 -23.56
CA TYR A 176 11.85 -27.30 -23.29
C TYR A 176 11.55 -26.03 -22.51
N CYS A 177 10.28 -25.61 -22.50
CA CYS A 177 9.82 -24.48 -21.69
C CYS A 177 9.70 -24.92 -20.22
N PRO A 178 10.48 -24.34 -19.28
CA PRO A 178 10.54 -24.83 -17.91
C PRO A 178 9.30 -24.47 -17.09
N ALA A 179 8.99 -25.32 -16.12
CA ALA A 179 8.12 -24.96 -15.02
C ALA A 179 8.79 -23.94 -14.10
N ASP A 180 7.97 -23.14 -13.40
CA ASP A 180 8.45 -22.06 -12.53
C ASP A 180 9.42 -22.52 -11.43
N SER A 181 9.26 -23.76 -10.94
CA SER A 181 10.14 -24.35 -9.90
C SER A 181 11.61 -24.42 -10.32
N LEU A 182 11.90 -24.44 -11.63
CA LEU A 182 13.24 -24.48 -12.21
C LEU A 182 13.83 -23.07 -12.47
N ILE A 183 13.02 -22.02 -12.33
CA ILE A 183 13.41 -20.64 -12.65
C ILE A 183 13.78 -19.92 -11.35
N THR A 184 15.07 -19.85 -11.05
CA THR A 184 15.59 -19.19 -9.84
C THR A 184 16.32 -17.88 -10.15
N LEU A 185 16.38 -16.99 -9.17
CA LEU A 185 17.13 -15.75 -9.28
C LEU A 185 18.65 -15.98 -9.33
N ASP A 186 19.31 -15.09 -10.05
CA ASP A 186 20.75 -14.93 -10.00
C ASP A 186 21.20 -14.31 -8.66
N ALA A 187 22.32 -14.78 -8.12
CA ALA A 187 22.83 -14.35 -6.82
C ALA A 187 23.18 -12.85 -6.77
N THR A 188 23.56 -12.24 -7.89
CA THR A 188 23.81 -10.78 -7.94
C THR A 188 22.50 -10.00 -7.82
N SER A 189 21.41 -10.51 -8.39
CA SER A 189 20.08 -9.90 -8.28
C SER A 189 19.53 -9.99 -6.86
N ILE A 190 19.81 -11.07 -6.13
CA ILE A 190 19.45 -11.18 -4.71
C ILE A 190 20.12 -10.03 -3.92
N LYS A 191 21.44 -9.85 -4.06
CA LYS A 191 22.17 -8.77 -3.37
C LYS A 191 21.68 -7.37 -3.74
N GLN A 192 21.32 -7.16 -5.01
CA GLN A 192 20.74 -5.90 -5.47
C GLN A 192 19.36 -5.64 -4.85
N ALA A 193 18.49 -6.65 -4.81
CA ALA A 193 17.17 -6.56 -4.18
C ALA A 193 17.29 -6.24 -2.67
N GLU A 194 18.23 -6.86 -1.96
CA GLU A 194 18.54 -6.54 -0.55
C GLU A 194 18.94 -5.06 -0.37
N ALA A 195 19.80 -4.54 -1.25
CA ALA A 195 20.24 -3.15 -1.19
C ALA A 195 19.08 -2.17 -1.47
N ILE A 196 18.25 -2.47 -2.47
CA ILE A 196 17.03 -1.70 -2.78
C ILE A 196 16.09 -1.69 -1.58
N GLY A 197 15.84 -2.86 -0.98
CA GLY A 197 14.99 -3.01 0.19
C GLY A 197 15.45 -2.20 1.39
N LYS A 198 16.75 -2.24 1.71
CA LYS A 198 17.37 -1.41 2.76
C LYS A 198 17.14 0.09 2.54
N ARG A 199 17.09 0.57 1.30
CA ARG A 199 16.84 1.98 1.01
C ARG A 199 15.36 2.34 1.11
N ILE A 200 14.49 1.55 0.48
CA ILE A 200 13.06 1.87 0.37
C ILE A 200 12.32 1.65 1.69
N LEU A 201 12.62 0.56 2.41
CA LEU A 201 11.91 0.18 3.63
C LEU A 201 12.43 0.86 4.91
N LYS A 202 13.56 1.58 4.85
CA LYS A 202 14.18 2.24 6.03
C LYS A 202 13.23 3.15 6.78
N ALA A 203 12.36 3.86 6.04
CA ALA A 203 11.40 4.77 6.64
C ALA A 203 10.32 4.00 7.42
N LEU A 204 9.77 2.93 6.82
CA LEU A 204 8.64 2.14 7.32
C LEU A 204 8.99 0.63 7.27
N PRO A 205 9.67 0.08 8.30
CA PRO A 205 10.19 -1.30 8.28
C PRO A 205 9.11 -2.38 8.46
N TRP A 206 7.83 -2.02 8.49
CA TRP A 206 6.66 -2.91 8.60
C TRP A 206 5.75 -2.81 7.38
N GLN A 207 6.22 -2.20 6.28
CA GLN A 207 5.42 -2.06 5.07
C GLN A 207 5.19 -3.42 4.42
N ASP A 208 3.93 -3.70 4.10
CA ASP A 208 3.53 -4.92 3.40
C ASP A 208 4.05 -4.93 1.96
N ILE A 209 4.46 -6.10 1.49
CA ILE A 209 4.89 -6.36 0.13
C ILE A 209 3.96 -7.41 -0.48
N TYR A 210 3.31 -7.07 -1.58
CA TYR A 210 2.55 -8.03 -2.37
C TYR A 210 3.47 -8.61 -3.44
N THR A 211 3.40 -9.91 -3.67
CA THR A 211 4.26 -10.55 -4.67
C THR A 211 3.54 -11.65 -5.42
N SER A 212 3.98 -11.90 -6.65
CA SER A 212 3.59 -13.10 -7.38
C SER A 212 4.06 -14.36 -6.64
N PRO A 213 3.26 -15.44 -6.60
CA PRO A 213 3.67 -16.71 -6.01
C PRO A 213 4.80 -17.39 -6.78
N GLN A 214 5.01 -17.01 -8.06
CA GLN A 214 6.13 -17.50 -8.86
C GLN A 214 7.48 -17.24 -8.19
N ARG A 215 8.31 -18.29 -8.13
CA ARG A 215 9.52 -18.41 -7.32
C ARG A 215 10.43 -17.19 -7.43
N ARG A 216 10.74 -16.74 -8.64
CA ARG A 216 11.64 -15.59 -8.89
C ARG A 216 11.14 -14.27 -8.29
N ALA A 217 9.83 -14.03 -8.31
CA ALA A 217 9.24 -12.82 -7.72
C ALA A 217 9.21 -12.94 -6.20
N PHE A 218 8.86 -14.12 -5.67
CA PHE A 218 8.88 -14.40 -4.25
C PHE A 218 10.29 -14.34 -3.63
N GLU A 219 11.30 -14.89 -4.30
CA GLU A 219 12.71 -14.77 -3.92
C GLU A 219 13.16 -13.30 -3.91
N THR A 220 12.69 -12.49 -4.86
CA THR A 220 12.97 -11.04 -4.91
C THR A 220 12.34 -10.34 -3.71
N ALA A 221 11.08 -10.67 -3.37
CA ALA A 221 10.38 -10.12 -2.21
C ALA A 221 11.09 -10.43 -0.90
N LYS A 222 11.52 -11.69 -0.72
CA LYS A 222 12.31 -12.12 0.44
C LYS A 222 13.65 -11.39 0.55
N ALA A 223 14.36 -11.23 -0.57
CA ALA A 223 15.60 -10.49 -0.60
C ALA A 223 15.37 -9.00 -0.20
N LEU A 224 14.32 -8.38 -0.75
CA LEU A 224 13.96 -6.99 -0.48
C LEU A 224 13.60 -6.77 1.00
N SER A 225 12.84 -7.67 1.62
CA SER A 225 12.45 -7.54 3.03
C SER A 225 13.48 -8.09 4.03
N SER A 226 14.58 -8.70 3.58
CA SER A 226 15.54 -9.44 4.43
C SER A 226 16.10 -8.64 5.61
N ALA A 227 16.22 -7.32 5.48
CA ALA A 227 16.71 -6.44 6.54
C ALA A 227 15.65 -6.13 7.63
N TYR A 228 14.37 -6.44 7.38
CA TYR A 228 13.23 -6.02 8.19
C TYR A 228 12.22 -7.17 8.38
N GLN A 229 12.40 -7.94 9.45
CA GLN A 229 11.55 -9.10 9.77
C GLN A 229 10.07 -8.75 10.01
N SER A 230 9.75 -7.48 10.25
CA SER A 230 8.38 -6.99 10.44
C SER A 230 7.61 -6.75 9.15
N CYS A 231 8.25 -6.83 7.97
CA CYS A 231 7.56 -6.74 6.69
C CYS A 231 6.80 -8.05 6.40
N ALA A 232 5.49 -7.95 6.23
CA ALA A 232 4.69 -9.07 5.75
C ALA A 232 4.84 -9.20 4.23
N ILE A 233 4.97 -10.44 3.75
CA ILE A 233 4.93 -10.77 2.33
C ILE A 233 3.60 -11.47 2.06
N HIS A 234 2.83 -10.92 1.12
CA HIS A 234 1.54 -11.45 0.70
C HIS A 234 1.66 -11.97 -0.73
N GLU A 235 1.58 -13.28 -0.90
CA GLU A 235 1.47 -13.88 -2.23
C GLU A 235 0.08 -13.61 -2.80
N ALA A 236 0.02 -13.17 -4.06
CA ALA A 236 -1.23 -12.90 -4.76
C ALA A 236 -1.20 -13.51 -6.16
N ASP A 237 -2.15 -14.39 -6.44
CA ASP A 237 -2.29 -15.00 -7.78
C ASP A 237 -2.56 -13.95 -8.86
N ALA A 238 -3.18 -12.84 -8.50
CA ALA A 238 -3.37 -11.70 -9.38
C ALA A 238 -2.06 -11.03 -9.86
N LEU A 239 -0.91 -11.40 -9.30
CA LEU A 239 0.41 -10.93 -9.72
C LEU A 239 1.18 -11.92 -10.60
N ARG A 240 0.63 -13.10 -10.90
CA ARG A 240 1.29 -14.08 -11.78
C ARG A 240 1.54 -13.50 -13.17
N GLU A 241 2.70 -13.83 -13.73
CA GLU A 241 3.10 -13.41 -15.07
C GLU A 241 2.03 -13.77 -16.10
N PHE A 242 1.85 -12.89 -17.08
CA PHE A 242 1.09 -13.22 -18.27
C PHE A 242 1.97 -14.10 -19.16
N PHE A 243 1.73 -15.41 -19.09
CA PHE A 243 2.47 -16.42 -19.84
C PHE A 243 1.53 -17.58 -20.23
N PRO A 244 1.61 -18.11 -21.46
CA PRO A 244 0.80 -19.24 -21.87
C PRO A 244 1.23 -20.53 -21.18
N GLU A 245 0.42 -21.02 -20.25
CA GLU A 245 0.71 -22.26 -19.50
C GLU A 245 0.79 -23.48 -20.42
N GLU A 246 0.12 -23.46 -21.58
CA GLU A 246 0.21 -24.48 -22.63
C GLU A 246 1.64 -24.74 -23.12
N LEU A 247 2.56 -23.78 -22.95
CA LEU A 247 3.96 -23.95 -23.34
C LEU A 247 4.75 -24.76 -22.32
N ILE A 248 4.36 -24.75 -21.04
CA ILE A 248 5.15 -25.35 -19.96
C ILE A 248 5.32 -26.85 -20.19
N GLY A 249 6.56 -27.32 -20.19
CA GLY A 249 6.94 -28.71 -20.46
C GLY A 249 7.04 -29.07 -21.95
N MET A 250 6.61 -28.19 -22.87
CA MET A 250 6.74 -28.43 -24.31
C MET A 250 8.18 -28.25 -24.78
N LYS A 251 8.66 -29.14 -25.66
CA LYS A 251 9.96 -28.96 -26.32
C LYS A 251 9.94 -27.72 -27.20
N LEU A 252 11.01 -26.95 -27.16
CA LEU A 252 11.13 -25.69 -27.90
C LEU A 252 10.98 -25.89 -29.41
N ALA A 253 11.45 -27.03 -29.94
CA ALA A 253 11.33 -27.38 -31.35
C ALA A 253 9.89 -27.66 -31.81
N ASP A 254 9.01 -28.09 -30.89
CA ASP A 254 7.64 -28.48 -31.21
C ASP A 254 6.68 -27.27 -31.21
N ILE A 255 7.01 -26.21 -30.47
CA ILE A 255 6.16 -25.01 -30.34
C ILE A 255 5.83 -24.37 -31.70
N PRO A 256 6.80 -24.10 -32.61
CA PRO A 256 6.50 -23.54 -33.92
C PRO A 256 5.66 -24.46 -34.81
N HIS A 257 5.75 -25.78 -34.60
CA HIS A 257 5.00 -26.76 -35.40
C HIS A 257 3.52 -26.75 -35.00
N ARG A 258 3.25 -26.60 -33.70
CA ARG A 258 1.89 -26.55 -33.16
C ARG A 258 1.22 -25.18 -33.34
N TYR A 259 1.95 -24.09 -33.09
CA TYR A 259 1.35 -22.74 -33.01
C TYR A 259 1.74 -21.81 -34.16
N GLY A 260 2.57 -22.28 -35.10
CA GLY A 260 3.09 -21.49 -36.22
C GLY A 260 4.43 -20.82 -35.89
N LYS A 261 5.23 -20.53 -36.92
CA LYS A 261 6.58 -19.96 -36.78
C LYS A 261 6.59 -18.55 -36.17
N ASP A 262 5.47 -17.84 -36.24
CA ASP A 262 5.27 -16.49 -35.75
C ASP A 262 4.72 -16.43 -34.31
N TYR A 263 4.55 -17.57 -33.63
CA TYR A 263 3.96 -17.63 -32.29
C TYR A 263 4.66 -16.68 -31.30
N ALA A 264 6.00 -16.60 -31.35
CA ALA A 264 6.78 -15.78 -30.43
C ALA A 264 6.55 -14.29 -30.68
N TYR A 265 6.41 -13.88 -31.94
CA TYR A 265 6.05 -12.52 -32.29
C TYR A 265 4.67 -12.17 -31.75
N ARG A 266 3.68 -13.05 -31.94
CA ARG A 266 2.32 -12.82 -31.45
C ARG A 266 2.26 -12.74 -29.93
N LEU A 267 2.96 -13.63 -29.23
CA LEU A 267 3.07 -13.60 -27.78
C LEU A 267 3.69 -12.30 -27.24
N LEU A 268 4.79 -11.85 -27.85
CA LEU A 268 5.56 -10.71 -27.34
C LEU A 268 5.05 -9.35 -27.80
N HIS A 269 4.47 -9.26 -29.00
CA HIS A 269 4.17 -7.98 -29.65
C HIS A 269 2.70 -7.75 -29.95
N THR A 270 1.90 -8.81 -30.07
CA THR A 270 0.47 -8.70 -30.36
C THR A 270 -0.34 -9.68 -29.51
N PRO A 271 -0.32 -9.57 -28.17
CA PRO A 271 -0.94 -10.54 -27.27
C PRO A 271 -2.46 -10.71 -27.46
N LEU A 272 -3.16 -9.77 -28.11
CA LEU A 272 -4.56 -9.96 -28.52
C LEU A 272 -4.72 -11.04 -29.61
N ASP A 273 -3.68 -11.29 -30.40
CA ASP A 273 -3.64 -12.27 -31.49
C ASP A 273 -3.00 -13.59 -31.05
N SER A 274 -2.86 -13.79 -29.73
CA SER A 274 -2.22 -14.97 -29.13
C SER A 274 -2.88 -16.28 -29.62
N PRO A 275 -2.08 -17.28 -30.08
CA PRO A 275 -2.62 -18.56 -30.51
C PRO A 275 -3.04 -19.50 -29.36
N PHE A 276 -2.74 -19.14 -28.11
CA PHE A 276 -2.90 -19.99 -26.93
C PHE A 276 -4.31 -19.86 -26.35
N LYS A 277 -5.22 -20.73 -26.79
CA LYS A 277 -6.66 -20.65 -26.47
C LYS A 277 -7.03 -21.25 -25.12
N ASP A 278 -6.21 -22.17 -24.61
CA ASP A 278 -6.43 -22.84 -23.33
C ASP A 278 -5.68 -22.14 -22.19
N SER A 279 -4.98 -21.04 -22.51
CA SER A 279 -4.26 -20.18 -21.57
C SER A 279 -5.05 -18.90 -21.26
N GLU A 280 -4.64 -18.16 -20.22
CA GLU A 280 -5.20 -16.85 -19.89
C GLU A 280 -5.14 -15.90 -21.10
N GLN A 281 -6.25 -15.20 -21.38
CA GLN A 281 -6.29 -14.18 -22.43
C GLN A 281 -5.82 -12.83 -21.89
N VAL A 282 -5.24 -11.99 -22.76
CA VAL A 282 -4.63 -10.72 -22.33
C VAL A 282 -5.63 -9.75 -21.67
N ILE A 283 -6.91 -9.81 -22.08
CA ILE A 283 -7.99 -9.01 -21.47
C ILE A 283 -8.24 -9.48 -20.03
N ASP A 284 -8.31 -10.79 -19.81
CA ASP A 284 -8.51 -11.36 -18.47
C ASP A 284 -7.34 -11.01 -17.55
N ALA A 285 -6.11 -11.04 -18.08
CA ALA A 285 -4.92 -10.63 -17.35
C ALA A 285 -4.98 -9.15 -16.94
N ALA A 286 -5.41 -8.26 -17.85
CA ALA A 286 -5.59 -6.84 -17.58
C ALA A 286 -6.66 -6.59 -16.49
N ASP A 287 -7.82 -7.25 -16.59
CA ASP A 287 -8.90 -7.12 -15.62
C ASP A 287 -8.54 -7.71 -14.26
N ARG A 288 -7.78 -8.82 -14.24
CA ARG A 288 -7.28 -9.44 -13.01
C ARG A 288 -6.35 -8.49 -12.25
N ILE A 289 -5.33 -7.94 -12.94
CA ILE A 289 -4.38 -7.06 -12.27
C ILE A 289 -5.01 -5.72 -11.88
N HIS A 290 -5.87 -5.15 -12.73
CA HIS A 290 -6.55 -3.90 -12.43
C HIS A 290 -7.42 -4.01 -11.16
N ARG A 291 -8.25 -5.06 -11.06
CA ARG A 291 -9.05 -5.32 -9.86
C ARG A 291 -8.20 -5.50 -8.60
N PHE A 292 -7.08 -6.21 -8.71
CA PHE A 292 -6.18 -6.41 -7.58
C PHE A 292 -5.53 -5.11 -7.11
N VAL A 293 -5.05 -4.27 -8.03
CA VAL A 293 -4.44 -2.98 -7.67
C VAL A 293 -5.48 -2.06 -7.00
N MET A 294 -6.72 -2.04 -7.51
CA MET A 294 -7.82 -1.30 -6.86
C MET A 294 -8.09 -1.83 -5.45
N GLN A 295 -8.14 -3.16 -5.27
CA GLN A 295 -8.37 -3.78 -3.97
C GLN A 295 -7.32 -3.34 -2.93
N ILE A 296 -6.03 -3.53 -3.22
CA ILE A 296 -4.95 -3.14 -2.28
C ILE A 296 -4.86 -1.61 -2.10
N GLY A 297 -5.30 -0.87 -3.13
CA GLY A 297 -5.40 0.58 -3.11
C GLY A 297 -6.52 1.08 -2.21
N ASP A 298 -7.58 0.30 -2.00
CA ASP A 298 -8.73 0.62 -1.16
C ASP A 298 -8.58 0.12 0.28
N GLU A 299 -7.67 -0.82 0.52
CA GLU A 299 -7.35 -1.30 1.87
C GLU A 299 -6.83 -0.15 2.74
N LEU A 300 -7.21 -0.19 4.03
CA LEU A 300 -6.62 0.70 5.02
C LEU A 300 -5.12 0.36 5.16
N SER A 301 -4.25 1.37 5.26
CA SER A 301 -2.80 1.19 5.25
C SER A 301 -2.10 2.01 6.31
N MET A 302 -1.00 1.48 6.84
CA MET A 302 -0.02 2.25 7.60
C MET A 302 1.11 2.82 6.72
N SER A 303 0.95 2.81 5.40
CA SER A 303 1.90 3.36 4.43
C SER A 303 1.20 4.20 3.37
N SER A 304 1.89 5.22 2.86
CA SER A 304 1.47 5.99 1.68
C SER A 304 1.82 5.32 0.35
N MET A 305 2.49 4.16 0.41
CA MET A 305 2.91 3.40 -0.75
C MET A 305 2.55 1.92 -0.60
N ARG A 306 2.07 1.29 -1.66
CA ARG A 306 1.96 -0.16 -1.79
C ARG A 306 3.11 -0.66 -2.65
N ILE A 307 3.80 -1.72 -2.22
CA ILE A 307 4.89 -2.33 -2.98
C ILE A 307 4.39 -3.65 -3.55
N MET A 308 4.54 -3.81 -4.86
CA MET A 308 4.20 -5.03 -5.59
C MET A 308 5.43 -5.55 -6.32
N ILE A 309 5.66 -6.86 -6.26
CA ILE A 309 6.74 -7.53 -6.98
C ILE A 309 6.14 -8.55 -7.94
N SER A 310 6.37 -8.35 -9.22
CA SER A 310 5.79 -9.17 -10.28
C SER A 310 6.74 -9.16 -11.49
N HIS A 311 6.18 -9.15 -12.69
CA HIS A 311 6.88 -9.51 -13.91
C HIS A 311 6.64 -8.49 -15.02
N GLN A 312 7.35 -8.66 -16.13
CA GLN A 312 7.37 -7.67 -17.20
C GLN A 312 6.08 -7.69 -18.02
N ASN A 313 5.59 -8.85 -18.45
CA ASN A 313 4.47 -8.87 -19.39
C ASN A 313 3.20 -8.40 -18.70
N LEU A 314 2.94 -8.89 -17.47
CA LEU A 314 1.81 -8.42 -16.67
C LEU A 314 1.88 -6.90 -16.40
N HIS A 315 3.06 -6.37 -16.06
CA HIS A 315 3.25 -4.92 -15.88
C HIS A 315 2.91 -4.15 -17.15
N ASN A 316 3.43 -4.59 -18.28
CA ASN A 316 3.25 -3.91 -19.56
C ASN A 316 1.79 -3.95 -20.01
N ILE A 317 1.07 -5.04 -19.72
CA ILE A 317 -0.37 -5.16 -19.96
C ILE A 317 -1.13 -4.15 -19.09
N PHE A 318 -0.81 -4.07 -17.81
CA PHE A 318 -1.42 -3.09 -16.92
C PHE A 318 -1.17 -1.66 -17.40
N LEU A 319 0.07 -1.33 -17.75
CA LEU A 319 0.43 -0.02 -18.28
C LEU A 319 -0.30 0.30 -19.59
N ALA A 320 -0.39 -0.66 -20.52
CA ALA A 320 -1.15 -0.50 -21.76
C ALA A 320 -2.65 -0.31 -21.49
N HIS A 321 -3.22 -1.03 -20.52
CA HIS A 321 -4.61 -0.90 -20.10
C HIS A 321 -4.92 0.49 -19.54
N LEU A 322 -3.99 1.09 -18.79
CA LEU A 322 -4.15 2.46 -18.28
C LEU A 322 -4.00 3.52 -19.38
N MET A 323 -3.09 3.33 -20.33
CA MET A 323 -2.77 4.33 -21.34
C MET A 323 -3.68 4.31 -22.58
N ALA A 324 -4.25 3.17 -22.93
CA ALA A 324 -4.82 2.97 -24.26
C ALA A 324 -5.97 1.96 -24.29
N SER A 325 -6.75 2.04 -25.37
CA SER A 325 -7.76 1.06 -25.71
C SER A 325 -7.21 -0.21 -26.37
N ASN A 326 -5.89 -0.30 -26.62
CA ASN A 326 -5.28 -1.43 -27.32
C ASN A 326 -4.12 -2.05 -26.52
N LEU A 327 -4.36 -3.27 -26.01
CA LEU A 327 -3.40 -4.04 -25.22
C LEU A 327 -2.18 -4.52 -26.01
N ASN A 328 -2.19 -4.51 -27.35
CA ASN A 328 -1.00 -4.82 -28.15
C ASN A 328 0.15 -3.81 -27.96
N LEU A 329 -0.13 -2.62 -27.43
CA LEU A 329 0.92 -1.68 -27.04
C LEU A 329 1.84 -2.21 -25.93
N SER A 330 1.36 -3.16 -25.13
CA SER A 330 2.18 -3.83 -24.10
C SER A 330 3.47 -4.44 -24.66
N GLY A 331 3.42 -4.91 -25.91
CA GLY A 331 4.56 -5.49 -26.61
C GLY A 331 5.62 -4.51 -27.10
N ARG A 332 5.40 -3.20 -26.91
CA ARG A 332 6.37 -2.12 -27.17
C ARG A 332 7.00 -1.59 -25.88
N LEU A 333 6.53 -2.05 -24.73
CA LEU A 333 6.98 -1.60 -23.42
C LEU A 333 8.05 -2.54 -22.88
N HIS A 334 8.89 -2.02 -21.99
CA HIS A 334 9.90 -2.80 -21.32
C HIS A 334 10.05 -2.35 -19.88
N LEU A 335 10.23 -3.31 -18.98
CA LEU A 335 10.55 -3.07 -17.58
C LEU A 335 11.80 -3.88 -17.25
N ASN A 336 12.90 -3.22 -16.94
CA ASN A 336 14.16 -3.90 -16.62
C ASN A 336 14.05 -4.66 -15.29
N ASN A 337 14.91 -5.66 -15.08
CA ASN A 337 14.96 -6.38 -13.80
C ASN A 337 15.30 -5.42 -12.66
N LEU A 338 14.58 -5.52 -11.53
CA LEU A 338 14.71 -4.65 -10.35
C LEU A 338 14.51 -3.14 -10.63
N HIS A 339 14.00 -2.78 -11.81
CA HIS A 339 13.43 -1.46 -12.03
C HIS A 339 11.98 -1.46 -11.57
N GLY A 340 11.46 -0.26 -11.35
CA GLY A 340 10.06 -0.09 -11.00
C GLY A 340 9.34 0.98 -11.78
N SER A 341 8.03 0.91 -11.70
CA SER A 341 7.10 1.93 -12.18
C SER A 341 6.23 2.35 -11.00
N THR A 342 5.93 3.63 -10.91
CA THR A 342 5.08 4.17 -9.84
C THR A 342 3.80 4.71 -10.45
N PHE A 343 2.68 4.23 -9.92
CA PHE A 343 1.34 4.67 -10.28
C PHE A 343 0.74 5.43 -9.11
N LEU A 344 0.08 6.54 -9.38
CA LEU A 344 -0.72 7.27 -8.41
C LEU A 344 -2.14 6.73 -8.50
N TYR A 345 -2.70 6.29 -7.38
CA TYR A 345 -4.06 5.79 -7.32
C TYR A 345 -4.92 6.71 -6.46
N SER A 346 -6.13 6.99 -6.93
CA SER A 346 -7.16 7.67 -6.15
C SER A 346 -8.22 6.69 -5.68
N PRO A 347 -8.24 6.32 -4.38
CA PRO A 347 -9.25 5.42 -3.84
C PRO A 347 -10.68 5.95 -3.94
N TYR A 348 -10.87 7.26 -4.11
CA TYR A 348 -12.20 7.87 -4.27
C TYR A 348 -12.73 7.75 -5.69
N THR A 349 -11.93 8.18 -6.69
CA THR A 349 -12.36 8.20 -8.11
C THR A 349 -12.07 6.90 -8.84
N LYS A 350 -11.27 6.00 -8.25
CA LYS A 350 -10.76 4.76 -8.86
C LYS A 350 -9.89 5.01 -10.09
N GLN A 351 -9.34 6.21 -10.21
CA GLN A 351 -8.47 6.60 -11.32
C GLN A 351 -6.99 6.37 -10.99
N PHE A 352 -6.22 6.16 -12.05
CA PHE A 352 -4.78 5.99 -12.01
C PHE A 352 -4.09 7.07 -12.84
N ASP A 353 -3.01 7.62 -12.29
CA ASP A 353 -2.02 8.37 -13.06
C ASP A 353 -0.69 7.61 -13.05
N ILE A 354 0.13 7.85 -14.07
CA ILE A 354 1.46 7.26 -14.19
C ILE A 354 2.47 8.32 -13.73
N GLU A 355 3.15 8.08 -12.61
CA GLU A 355 4.20 8.97 -12.11
C GLU A 355 5.52 8.70 -12.85
N ASN A 356 5.95 7.44 -12.88
CA ASN A 356 7.21 7.02 -13.48
C ASN A 356 7.10 5.63 -14.10
N VAL A 357 7.86 5.35 -15.15
CA VAL A 357 7.93 4.02 -15.80
C VAL A 357 9.38 3.55 -15.93
N ASN A 358 9.64 2.31 -15.51
CA ASN A 358 10.92 1.61 -15.69
C ASN A 358 12.15 2.39 -15.18
N ILE A 359 12.05 2.97 -13.99
CA ILE A 359 13.16 3.68 -13.34
C ILE A 359 14.03 2.73 -12.52
N PRO A 360 15.35 2.96 -12.48
CA PRO A 360 16.22 2.27 -11.53
C PRO A 360 15.78 2.65 -10.11
N LEU A 361 15.65 1.64 -9.25
CA LEU A 361 15.19 1.84 -7.88
C LEU A 361 16.30 2.21 -6.94
#